data_AF-A0A7W0FU55-F1
#
_entry.id   AF-A0A7W0FU55-F1
#
_cell.length_a   1.000
_cell.length_b   1.000
_cell.length_c   1.000
_cell.angle_alpha   90.00
_cell.angle_beta   90.00
_cell.angle_gamma   90.00
#
_symmetry.space_group_name_H-M   'P 1'
#
loop_
_entity.id
_entity.type
_entity.pdbx_description
1 polymer ?
#
loop_
_entity_poly.entity_id
_entity_poly.type
_entity_poly.pdbx_seq_one_letter_code
_entity_poly.pdbx_strand_id
1 'polypeptide(L)'
;MRYKLAIFAFFLTGFLNGVIPELSIYSQNEEEYIEKSHPKTSVDDPEVLKKIKSYLLPDDHYSAGILKIIFSKRGVLSSVKALEKAGFEFICHRQGRGLLVVRHPLLKGYLLKIYLDIEKHSEWVRWARRVRGARFMQAVLDKNTKFSKYFKVPKKWIYILPKKKRGKGDFPRESVLLIEDMKLVDKQTTRELYKVLWSYDRLEALYVIIKKCGFSDGHIDNLPFSKDHRIAFIDTEYTNKSSVHFEWLTKWFSASKQRYWEALIEQGGP
;
A
#
# COMPACT_ATOMS: atom_id res chain seq x y z
N MET A 1 8.53 68.74 -9.81
CA MET A 1 8.61 67.60 -10.77
C MET A 1 9.26 66.43 -10.06
N ARG A 2 8.46 65.41 -9.71
CA ARG A 2 8.85 64.24 -8.91
C ARG A 2 8.75 63.01 -9.81
N TYR A 3 9.83 62.27 -10.00
CA TYR A 3 9.77 60.90 -10.52
C TYR A 3 9.92 59.94 -9.34
N LYS A 4 8.81 59.26 -9.01
CA LYS A 4 8.79 58.08 -8.14
C LYS A 4 9.04 56.85 -9.02
N LEU A 5 10.17 56.17 -8.81
CA LEU A 5 10.40 54.85 -9.38
C LEU A 5 9.76 53.83 -8.42
N ALA A 6 8.66 53.23 -8.84
CA ALA A 6 8.01 52.14 -8.10
C ALA A 6 8.70 50.83 -8.47
N ILE A 7 9.45 50.26 -7.53
CA ILE A 7 9.93 48.88 -7.60
C ILE A 7 8.77 47.98 -7.22
N PHE A 8 8.20 47.29 -8.22
CA PHE A 8 7.22 46.22 -8.01
C PHE A 8 7.96 44.99 -7.47
N ALA A 9 7.80 44.73 -6.18
CA ALA A 9 8.18 43.47 -5.57
C ALA A 9 7.15 42.39 -5.92
N PHE A 10 7.44 41.59 -6.95
CA PHE A 10 6.73 40.35 -7.24
C PHE A 10 7.30 39.26 -6.31
N PHE A 11 6.73 39.12 -5.12
CA PHE A 11 7.04 37.98 -4.24
C PHE A 11 6.15 36.78 -4.58
N LEU A 12 6.85 35.72 -5.03
CA LEU A 12 6.56 34.29 -4.86
C LEU A 12 5.17 33.90 -4.28
N THR A 13 4.30 33.43 -5.16
CA THR A 13 3.28 32.39 -4.84
C THR A 13 3.17 31.43 -6.01
N GLY A 14 4.28 30.75 -6.31
CA GLY A 14 4.41 29.87 -7.48
C GLY A 14 4.96 28.48 -7.18
N PHE A 15 4.82 27.99 -5.96
CA PHE A 15 5.14 26.59 -5.63
C PHE A 15 4.13 26.16 -4.58
N LEU A 16 3.09 25.42 -4.95
CA LEU A 16 2.38 24.47 -4.07
C LEU A 16 1.24 23.69 -4.74
N ASN A 17 0.90 23.92 -6.01
CA ASN A 17 -0.13 23.12 -6.72
C ASN A 17 0.43 22.30 -7.89
N GLY A 18 1.63 21.77 -7.74
CA GLY A 18 2.17 20.76 -8.64
C GLY A 18 1.55 19.39 -8.40
N VAL A 19 0.24 19.25 -8.61
CA VAL A 19 -0.31 17.91 -8.89
C VAL A 19 0.40 17.45 -10.15
N ILE A 20 1.27 16.45 -10.00
CA ILE A 20 2.06 15.90 -11.10
C ILE A 20 1.07 15.52 -12.21
N PRO A 21 1.16 16.07 -13.44
CA PRO A 21 0.14 15.87 -14.48
C PRO A 21 -0.13 14.40 -14.82
N GLU A 22 0.86 13.52 -14.65
CA GLU A 22 0.71 12.07 -14.83
C GLU A 22 0.16 11.31 -13.61
N LEU A 23 -0.07 11.98 -12.48
CA LEU A 23 -0.93 11.43 -11.42
C LEU A 23 -2.40 11.60 -11.75
N SER A 24 -2.75 12.44 -12.73
CA SER A 24 -4.11 12.50 -13.31
C SER A 24 -4.50 11.21 -14.04
N ILE A 25 -3.54 10.31 -14.32
CA ILE A 25 -3.81 8.99 -14.91
C ILE A 25 -4.64 8.13 -13.95
N TYR A 26 -4.56 8.37 -12.64
CA TYR A 26 -5.59 7.91 -11.71
C TYR A 26 -6.69 8.96 -11.70
N SER A 27 -7.70 8.76 -12.55
CA SER A 27 -8.76 9.75 -12.69
C SER A 27 -9.36 10.06 -11.32
N GLN A 28 -9.52 11.34 -10.99
CA GLN A 28 -10.19 11.78 -9.76
C GLN A 28 -11.57 11.10 -9.59
N ASN A 29 -12.19 10.71 -10.71
CA ASN A 29 -13.43 9.95 -10.77
C ASN A 29 -13.33 8.52 -10.21
N GLU A 30 -12.21 7.81 -10.43
CA GLU A 30 -11.98 6.48 -9.83
C GLU A 30 -11.80 6.57 -8.31
N GLU A 31 -11.13 7.64 -7.86
CA GLU A 31 -10.86 7.92 -6.45
C GLU A 31 -12.14 8.21 -5.68
N GLU A 32 -12.93 9.18 -6.16
CA GLU A 32 -14.20 9.55 -5.56
C GLU A 32 -15.15 8.36 -5.51
N TYR A 33 -15.15 7.51 -6.53
CA TYR A 33 -15.99 6.31 -6.53
C TYR A 33 -15.52 5.25 -5.52
N ILE A 34 -14.23 4.93 -5.43
CA ILE A 34 -13.73 3.97 -4.43
C ILE A 34 -13.97 4.49 -3.00
N GLU A 35 -13.90 5.80 -2.80
CA GLU A 35 -14.21 6.41 -1.50
C GLU A 35 -15.71 6.42 -1.16
N LYS A 36 -16.57 6.66 -2.15
CA LYS A 36 -18.04 6.69 -1.99
C LYS A 36 -18.73 5.34 -2.16
N SER A 37 -18.04 4.33 -2.67
CA SER A 37 -18.62 3.01 -2.96
C SER A 37 -19.22 2.37 -1.70
N HIS A 38 -20.48 1.96 -1.80
CA HIS A 38 -21.16 1.34 -0.67
C HIS A 38 -20.57 -0.05 -0.38
N PRO A 39 -20.39 -0.42 0.90
CA PRO A 39 -19.75 -1.66 1.33
C PRO A 39 -20.48 -2.94 0.92
N LYS A 40 -21.66 -2.84 0.29
CA LYS A 40 -22.46 -3.97 -0.22
C LYS A 40 -22.33 -4.20 -1.73
N THR A 41 -21.59 -3.37 -2.46
CA THR A 41 -21.40 -3.56 -3.90
C THR A 41 -20.52 -4.80 -4.15
N SER A 42 -21.01 -5.70 -5.01
CA SER A 42 -20.31 -6.92 -5.39
C SER A 42 -19.26 -6.62 -6.46
N VAL A 43 -18.16 -7.35 -6.44
CA VAL A 43 -17.14 -7.33 -7.49
C VAL A 43 -17.63 -7.87 -8.82
N ASP A 44 -18.79 -8.55 -8.86
CA ASP A 44 -19.40 -9.02 -10.11
C ASP A 44 -20.24 -7.94 -10.81
N ASP A 45 -20.49 -6.81 -10.14
CA ASP A 45 -21.14 -5.66 -10.77
C ASP A 45 -20.26 -5.18 -11.94
N PRO A 46 -20.81 -5.09 -13.17
CA PRO A 46 -20.05 -4.64 -14.35
C PRO A 46 -19.37 -3.28 -14.16
N GLU A 47 -19.98 -2.35 -13.41
CA GLU A 47 -19.40 -1.03 -13.14
C GLU A 47 -18.23 -1.12 -12.17
N VAL A 48 -18.30 -2.03 -11.19
CA VAL A 48 -17.16 -2.32 -10.29
C VAL A 48 -16.03 -2.96 -11.10
N LEU A 49 -16.32 -4.00 -11.89
CA LEU A 49 -15.32 -4.69 -12.73
C LEU A 49 -14.61 -3.73 -13.68
N LYS A 50 -15.36 -2.85 -14.34
CA LYS A 50 -14.80 -1.84 -15.25
C LYS A 50 -13.76 -0.96 -14.55
N LYS A 51 -14.04 -0.55 -13.31
CA LYS A 51 -13.17 0.35 -12.53
C LYS A 51 -11.95 -0.34 -11.95
N ILE A 52 -12.10 -1.58 -11.48
CA ILE A 52 -10.97 -2.33 -10.93
C ILE A 52 -10.21 -3.13 -11.98
N LYS A 53 -10.62 -3.09 -13.26
CA LYS A 53 -10.03 -3.88 -14.35
C LYS A 53 -8.51 -3.78 -14.37
N SER A 54 -7.97 -2.58 -14.21
CA SER A 54 -6.54 -2.35 -14.21
C SER A 54 -5.83 -2.92 -12.97
N TYR A 55 -6.55 -3.22 -11.88
CA TYR A 55 -6.04 -3.78 -10.63
C TYR A 55 -6.13 -5.32 -10.58
N LEU A 56 -6.87 -5.93 -11.51
CA LEU A 56 -7.04 -7.37 -11.56
C LEU A 56 -5.71 -8.07 -11.88
N LEU A 57 -5.58 -9.30 -11.38
CA LEU A 57 -4.51 -10.20 -11.76
C LEU A 57 -4.67 -10.57 -13.25
N PRO A 58 -3.65 -10.34 -14.10
CA PRO A 58 -3.70 -10.75 -15.50
C PRO A 58 -3.85 -12.27 -15.65
N ASP A 59 -4.55 -12.72 -16.69
CA ASP A 59 -4.80 -14.15 -16.94
C ASP A 59 -3.51 -14.93 -17.29
N ASP A 60 -2.55 -14.25 -17.91
CA ASP A 60 -1.22 -14.77 -18.26
C ASP A 60 -0.23 -14.75 -17.10
N HIS A 61 -0.60 -14.18 -15.96
CA HIS A 61 0.25 -14.16 -14.78
C HIS A 61 0.39 -15.58 -14.21
N TYR A 62 1.62 -16.04 -13.95
CA TYR A 62 1.94 -17.38 -13.41
C TYR A 62 1.02 -17.83 -12.25
N SER A 63 0.78 -16.94 -11.29
CA SER A 63 -0.08 -17.21 -10.13
C SER A 63 -1.57 -17.41 -10.44
N ALA A 64 -2.08 -16.96 -11.60
CA ALA A 64 -3.52 -17.01 -11.91
C ALA A 64 -4.04 -18.46 -11.99
N GLY A 65 -3.33 -19.34 -12.70
CA GLY A 65 -3.66 -20.76 -12.78
C GLY A 65 -3.58 -21.47 -11.43
N ILE A 66 -2.58 -21.13 -10.62
CA ILE A 66 -2.38 -21.70 -9.28
C ILE A 66 -3.51 -21.30 -8.34
N LEU A 67 -3.87 -20.02 -8.32
CA LEU A 67 -4.99 -19.52 -7.52
C LEU A 67 -6.31 -20.15 -7.95
N LYS A 68 -6.52 -20.36 -9.25
CA LYS A 68 -7.68 -21.09 -9.77
C LYS A 68 -7.75 -22.52 -9.24
N ILE A 69 -6.62 -23.23 -9.16
CA ILE A 69 -6.56 -24.59 -8.59
C ILE A 69 -6.85 -24.55 -7.09
N ILE A 70 -6.18 -23.69 -6.34
CA ILE A 70 -6.36 -23.57 -4.88
C ILE A 70 -7.83 -23.28 -4.53
N PHE A 71 -8.41 -22.25 -5.17
CA PHE A 71 -9.78 -21.79 -4.91
C PHE A 71 -10.84 -22.54 -5.73
N SER A 72 -10.48 -23.61 -6.44
CA SER A 72 -11.45 -24.54 -7.04
C SER A 72 -12.18 -25.38 -5.99
N LYS A 73 -11.57 -25.53 -4.80
CA LYS A 73 -12.16 -26.23 -3.65
C LYS A 73 -13.11 -25.28 -2.91
N ARG A 74 -14.24 -25.81 -2.43
CA ARG A 74 -15.21 -25.00 -1.68
C ARG A 74 -14.73 -24.80 -0.24
N GLY A 75 -15.00 -23.63 0.33
CA GLY A 75 -14.78 -23.36 1.76
C GLY A 75 -13.32 -23.16 2.16
N VAL A 76 -12.42 -22.87 1.21
CA VAL A 76 -11.00 -22.55 1.53
C VAL A 76 -10.92 -21.37 2.49
N LEU A 77 -11.85 -20.41 2.40
CA LEU A 77 -11.90 -19.20 3.22
C LEU A 77 -12.84 -19.29 4.42
N SER A 78 -13.40 -20.47 4.73
CA SER A 78 -14.41 -20.59 5.77
C SER A 78 -13.85 -20.45 7.19
N SER A 79 -12.56 -20.78 7.38
CA SER A 79 -11.88 -20.69 8.68
C SER A 79 -10.37 -20.76 8.52
N VAL A 80 -9.64 -20.41 9.59
CA VAL A 80 -8.18 -20.61 9.69
C VAL A 80 -7.80 -22.07 9.40
N LYS A 81 -8.50 -23.03 10.03
CA LYS A 81 -8.26 -24.47 9.83
C LYS A 81 -8.48 -24.92 8.38
N ALA A 82 -9.44 -24.31 7.68
CA ALA A 82 -9.68 -24.61 6.26
C ALA A 82 -8.54 -24.10 5.37
N LEU A 83 -7.98 -22.92 5.67
CA LEU A 83 -6.78 -22.39 5.00
C LEU A 83 -5.57 -23.32 5.21
N GLU A 84 -5.32 -23.76 6.45
CA GLU A 84 -4.22 -24.70 6.75
C GLU A 84 -4.38 -26.00 5.96
N LYS A 85 -5.60 -26.58 5.96
CA LYS A 85 -5.90 -27.78 5.18
C LYS A 85 -5.74 -27.57 3.67
N ALA A 86 -5.89 -26.34 3.19
CA ALA A 86 -5.63 -25.97 1.81
C ALA A 86 -4.14 -25.74 1.50
N GLY A 87 -3.24 -25.88 2.48
CA GLY A 87 -1.79 -25.78 2.32
C GLY A 87 -1.22 -24.38 2.57
N PHE A 88 -1.99 -23.48 3.20
CA PHE A 88 -1.50 -22.15 3.55
C PHE A 88 -0.71 -22.14 4.86
N GLU A 89 0.38 -21.38 4.86
CA GLU A 89 1.19 -21.05 6.03
C GLU A 89 0.95 -19.59 6.44
N PHE A 90 0.82 -19.34 7.74
CA PHE A 90 0.58 -17.98 8.25
C PHE A 90 1.89 -17.22 8.42
N ILE A 91 2.00 -16.06 7.77
CA ILE A 91 3.12 -15.12 7.96
C ILE A 91 2.79 -14.12 9.06
N CYS A 92 1.56 -13.61 9.06
CA CYS A 92 1.09 -12.69 10.08
C CYS A 92 -0.40 -12.93 10.35
N HIS A 93 -0.73 -13.06 11.63
CA HIS A 93 -2.09 -13.08 12.13
C HIS A 93 -2.29 -11.87 13.06
N ARG A 94 -2.90 -10.79 12.55
CA ARG A 94 -3.32 -9.68 13.41
C ARG A 94 -4.65 -10.04 14.04
N GLN A 95 -4.60 -10.54 15.28
CA GLN A 95 -5.80 -10.77 16.08
C GLN A 95 -6.69 -9.51 16.07
N GLY A 96 -7.99 -9.70 15.79
CA GLY A 96 -9.00 -8.64 15.86
C GLY A 96 -9.22 -7.78 14.60
N ARG A 97 -8.46 -7.95 13.50
CA ARG A 97 -8.68 -7.20 12.24
C ARG A 97 -9.13 -8.05 11.04
N GLY A 98 -9.32 -9.35 11.22
CA GLY A 98 -9.82 -10.27 10.17
C GLY A 98 -8.90 -10.52 8.98
N LEU A 99 -7.88 -9.68 8.82
CA LEU A 99 -6.92 -9.70 7.73
C LEU A 99 -5.78 -10.68 8.03
N LEU A 100 -5.66 -11.70 7.18
CA LEU A 100 -4.63 -12.72 7.24
C LEU A 100 -3.59 -12.48 6.15
N VAL A 101 -2.30 -12.63 6.48
CA VAL A 101 -1.22 -12.68 5.48
C VAL A 101 -0.67 -14.10 5.46
N VAL A 102 -0.85 -14.77 4.33
CA VAL A 102 -0.52 -16.18 4.17
C VAL A 102 0.41 -16.43 2.98
N ARG A 103 1.15 -17.52 3.04
CA ARG A 103 2.00 -18.06 1.98
C ARG A 103 1.44 -19.42 1.55
N HIS A 104 1.63 -19.76 0.27
CA HIS A 104 1.37 -21.11 -0.22
C HIS A 104 2.61 -21.62 -0.98
N PRO A 105 3.05 -22.88 -0.80
CA PRO A 105 4.27 -23.40 -1.45
C PRO A 105 4.30 -23.27 -2.97
N LEU A 106 3.14 -23.35 -3.62
CA LEU A 106 3.00 -23.18 -5.08
C LEU A 106 3.14 -21.72 -5.54
N LEU A 107 2.87 -20.73 -4.69
CA LEU A 107 2.94 -19.30 -5.01
C LEU A 107 4.32 -18.73 -4.73
N LYS A 108 5.36 -19.30 -5.35
CA LYS A 108 6.76 -18.88 -5.14
C LYS A 108 6.93 -17.39 -5.47
N GLY A 109 7.48 -16.64 -4.52
CA GLY A 109 7.69 -15.19 -4.68
C GLY A 109 6.48 -14.32 -4.35
N TYR A 110 5.36 -14.91 -3.92
CA TYR A 110 4.13 -14.18 -3.61
C TYR A 110 3.54 -14.58 -2.26
N LEU A 111 2.74 -13.68 -1.70
CA LEU A 111 1.87 -13.89 -0.55
C LEU A 111 0.43 -13.54 -0.93
N LEU A 112 -0.52 -13.96 -0.10
CA LEU A 112 -1.90 -13.51 -0.18
C LEU A 112 -2.29 -12.74 1.07
N LYS A 113 -3.02 -11.63 0.88
CA LYS A 113 -3.85 -11.05 1.93
C LYS A 113 -5.30 -11.51 1.75
N ILE A 114 -5.89 -12.00 2.83
CA ILE A 114 -7.18 -12.69 2.79
C ILE A 114 -8.05 -12.26 3.98
N TYR A 115 -9.34 -12.10 3.75
CA TYR A 115 -10.37 -12.08 4.80
C TYR A 115 -11.11 -13.41 4.79
N LEU A 116 -11.50 -13.89 5.96
CA LEU A 116 -12.32 -15.10 6.09
C LEU A 116 -13.80 -14.79 5.83
N ASP A 117 -14.60 -15.83 5.56
CA ASP A 117 -16.05 -15.69 5.34
C ASP A 117 -16.81 -15.14 6.57
N ILE A 118 -16.20 -15.12 7.75
CA ILE A 118 -16.78 -14.55 8.99
C ILE A 118 -16.83 -13.01 9.00
N GLU A 119 -16.09 -12.36 8.11
CA GLU A 119 -15.95 -10.90 8.09
C GLU A 119 -17.17 -10.20 7.49
N LYS A 120 -17.64 -9.12 8.11
CA LYS A 120 -18.91 -8.46 7.80
C LYS A 120 -18.77 -7.19 6.94
N HIS A 121 -17.81 -7.18 6.02
CA HIS A 121 -17.57 -6.06 5.11
C HIS A 121 -17.10 -6.54 3.75
N SER A 122 -17.34 -5.79 2.66
CA SER A 122 -16.70 -6.05 1.37
C SER A 122 -15.19 -5.78 1.44
N GLU A 123 -14.38 -6.62 0.80
CA GLU A 123 -12.92 -6.49 0.77
C GLU A 123 -12.37 -5.79 -0.48
N TRP A 124 -13.10 -5.80 -1.61
CA TRP A 124 -12.54 -5.36 -2.90
C TRP A 124 -12.15 -3.88 -2.89
N VAL A 125 -12.91 -3.03 -2.19
CA VAL A 125 -12.61 -1.60 -2.04
C VAL A 125 -11.26 -1.41 -1.35
N ARG A 126 -11.00 -2.17 -0.29
CA ARG A 126 -9.74 -2.14 0.46
C ARG A 126 -8.57 -2.68 -0.37
N TRP A 127 -8.82 -3.67 -1.21
CA TRP A 127 -7.83 -4.17 -2.17
C TRP A 127 -7.50 -3.15 -3.24
N ALA A 128 -8.50 -2.51 -3.84
CA ALA A 128 -8.32 -1.46 -4.84
C ALA A 128 -7.48 -0.29 -4.28
N ARG A 129 -7.80 0.17 -3.07
CA ARG A 129 -7.00 1.19 -2.36
C ARG A 129 -5.54 0.78 -2.21
N ARG A 130 -5.28 -0.47 -1.78
CA ARG A 130 -3.92 -0.99 -1.64
C ARG A 130 -3.17 -1.07 -2.97
N VAL A 131 -3.79 -1.58 -4.03
CA VAL A 131 -3.16 -1.66 -5.36
C VAL A 131 -2.83 -0.26 -5.88
N ARG A 132 -3.79 0.67 -5.78
CA ARG A 132 -3.60 2.05 -6.19
C ARG A 132 -2.48 2.73 -5.42
N GLY A 133 -2.51 2.67 -4.10
CA GLY A 133 -1.47 3.27 -3.25
C GLY A 133 -0.09 2.69 -3.54
N ALA A 134 0.01 1.40 -3.85
CA ALA A 134 1.26 0.75 -4.25
C ALA A 134 1.81 1.33 -5.56
N ARG A 135 0.95 1.45 -6.58
CA ARG A 135 1.36 2.00 -7.87
C ARG A 135 1.72 3.48 -7.78
N PHE A 136 0.98 4.23 -6.97
CA PHE A 136 1.28 5.64 -6.76
C PHE A 136 2.66 5.82 -6.10
N MET A 137 2.94 5.08 -5.03
CA MET A 137 4.27 5.09 -4.41
C MET A 137 5.36 4.65 -5.38
N GLN A 138 5.11 3.60 -6.17
CA GLN A 138 6.07 3.14 -7.18
C GLN A 138 6.38 4.24 -8.20
N ALA A 139 5.36 4.97 -8.69
CA ALA A 139 5.57 6.09 -9.60
C ALA A 139 6.40 7.22 -8.98
N VAL A 140 6.26 7.48 -7.67
CA VAL A 140 7.12 8.46 -6.96
C VAL A 140 8.56 7.96 -6.88
N LEU A 141 8.79 6.67 -6.64
CA LEU A 141 10.12 6.06 -6.65
C LEU A 141 10.76 6.10 -8.05
N ASP A 142 10.00 5.77 -9.09
CA ASP A 142 10.50 5.73 -10.48
C ASP A 142 10.93 7.11 -10.95
N LYS A 143 10.19 8.17 -10.55
CA LYS A 143 10.54 9.57 -10.84
C LYS A 143 11.76 10.07 -10.07
N ASN A 144 12.16 9.38 -9.02
CA ASN A 144 13.28 9.75 -8.16
C ASN A 144 14.19 8.53 -8.02
N THR A 145 14.91 8.18 -9.08
CA THR A 145 15.73 6.96 -9.15
C THR A 145 16.69 6.79 -7.97
N LYS A 146 17.15 7.89 -7.36
CA LYS A 146 17.95 7.90 -6.12
C LYS A 146 17.23 7.30 -4.89
N PHE A 147 15.90 7.23 -4.89
CA PHE A 147 15.10 6.66 -3.80
C PHE A 147 15.00 5.13 -3.88
N SER A 148 15.07 4.54 -5.08
CA SER A 148 14.93 3.09 -5.30
C SER A 148 16.05 2.25 -4.68
N LYS A 149 17.19 2.89 -4.35
CA LYS A 149 18.28 2.26 -3.57
C LYS A 149 17.95 2.13 -2.08
N TYR A 150 16.99 2.89 -1.57
CA TYR A 150 16.56 2.89 -0.17
C TYR A 150 15.20 2.23 0.03
N PHE A 151 14.31 2.35 -0.95
CA PHE A 151 12.90 1.98 -0.81
C PHE A 151 12.44 1.06 -1.92
N LYS A 152 11.40 0.28 -1.63
CA LYS A 152 10.70 -0.55 -2.61
C LYS A 152 9.23 -0.73 -2.22
N VAL A 153 8.40 -1.05 -3.21
CA VAL A 153 6.95 -1.26 -3.03
C VAL A 153 6.60 -2.60 -3.67
N PRO A 154 5.84 -3.49 -3.01
CA PRO A 154 5.41 -4.73 -3.64
C PRO A 154 4.40 -4.43 -4.75
N LYS A 155 4.52 -5.16 -5.86
CA LYS A 155 3.41 -5.28 -6.80
C LYS A 155 2.22 -5.98 -6.13
N LYS A 156 1.00 -5.54 -6.48
CA LYS A 156 -0.26 -6.01 -5.89
C LYS A 156 -1.31 -6.20 -6.97
N TRP A 157 -2.10 -7.25 -6.85
CA TRP A 157 -3.19 -7.58 -7.78
C TRP A 157 -4.39 -8.14 -7.05
N ILE A 158 -5.58 -7.87 -7.56
CA ILE A 158 -6.84 -8.44 -7.07
C ILE A 158 -7.11 -9.72 -7.86
N TYR A 159 -7.24 -10.84 -7.17
CA TYR A 159 -7.71 -12.09 -7.77
C TYR A 159 -9.17 -12.31 -7.39
N ILE A 160 -10.05 -12.43 -8.39
CA ILE A 160 -11.47 -12.70 -8.20
C ILE A 160 -11.70 -14.20 -8.01
N LEU A 161 -12.39 -14.56 -6.92
CA LEU A 161 -12.72 -15.93 -6.58
C LEU A 161 -13.85 -16.46 -7.49
N PRO A 162 -13.81 -17.74 -7.90
CA PRO A 162 -14.86 -18.34 -8.68
C PRO A 162 -16.23 -18.26 -7.96
N LYS A 163 -17.25 -17.67 -8.61
CA LYS A 163 -18.61 -17.46 -8.04
C LYS A 163 -19.17 -18.67 -7.31
N LYS A 164 -19.09 -19.86 -7.92
CA LYS A 164 -19.61 -21.13 -7.38
C LYS A 164 -18.90 -21.62 -6.12
N LYS A 165 -17.77 -21.02 -5.74
CA LYS A 165 -16.90 -21.46 -4.64
C LYS A 165 -16.86 -20.49 -3.45
N ARG A 166 -17.48 -19.32 -3.60
CA ARG A 166 -17.60 -18.31 -2.54
C ARG A 166 -18.44 -18.84 -1.36
N GLY A 167 -18.22 -18.26 -0.19
CA GLY A 167 -19.00 -18.52 1.01
C GLY A 167 -20.49 -18.15 0.84
N LYS A 168 -21.29 -18.46 1.87
CA LYS A 168 -22.69 -18.01 1.98
C LYS A 168 -22.77 -16.88 2.99
N GLY A 169 -23.67 -15.91 2.78
CA GLY A 169 -23.92 -14.81 3.72
C GLY A 169 -24.06 -13.47 3.00
N ASP A 170 -24.23 -12.40 3.78
CA ASP A 170 -24.42 -11.04 3.26
C ASP A 170 -23.15 -10.44 2.63
N PHE A 171 -21.98 -10.96 3.01
CA PHE A 171 -20.68 -10.54 2.51
C PHE A 171 -19.82 -11.76 2.16
N PRO A 172 -20.19 -12.54 1.13
CA PRO A 172 -19.35 -13.66 0.70
C PRO A 172 -18.00 -13.10 0.26
N ARG A 173 -16.90 -13.79 0.55
CA ARG A 173 -15.60 -13.38 0.01
C ARG A 173 -15.61 -13.55 -1.49
N GLU A 174 -15.25 -12.50 -2.21
CA GLU A 174 -15.30 -12.45 -3.67
C GLU A 174 -13.91 -12.31 -4.28
N SER A 175 -12.93 -11.90 -3.49
CA SER A 175 -11.58 -11.63 -3.96
C SER A 175 -10.53 -11.79 -2.86
N VAL A 176 -9.29 -12.05 -3.28
CA VAL A 176 -8.10 -12.01 -2.44
C VAL A 176 -7.06 -11.09 -3.08
N LEU A 177 -6.12 -10.59 -2.29
CA LEU A 177 -5.04 -9.75 -2.79
C LEU A 177 -3.75 -10.55 -2.91
N LEU A 178 -3.27 -10.74 -4.14
CA LEU A 178 -1.94 -11.26 -4.43
C LEU A 178 -0.92 -10.14 -4.27
N ILE A 179 0.13 -10.38 -3.50
CA ILE A 179 1.22 -9.41 -3.27
C ILE A 179 2.57 -10.08 -3.49
N GLU A 180 3.53 -9.33 -4.03
CA GLU A 180 4.93 -9.73 -4.10
C GLU A 180 5.53 -9.95 -2.70
N ASP A 181 6.27 -11.04 -2.51
CA ASP A 181 7.01 -11.32 -1.27
C ASP A 181 8.32 -10.53 -1.25
N MET A 182 8.31 -9.41 -0.51
CA MET A 182 9.44 -8.47 -0.40
C MET A 182 10.64 -8.97 0.39
N LYS A 183 10.62 -10.23 0.87
CA LYS A 183 11.70 -10.85 1.66
C LYS A 183 12.07 -10.00 2.87
N LEU A 184 11.07 -9.75 3.71
CA LEU A 184 11.20 -8.93 4.90
C LEU A 184 12.10 -9.59 5.93
N VAL A 185 12.85 -8.80 6.69
CA VAL A 185 13.43 -9.27 7.96
C VAL A 185 12.33 -9.26 9.04
N ASP A 186 12.54 -9.96 10.15
CA ASP A 186 11.56 -9.97 11.22
C ASP A 186 11.43 -8.60 11.92
N LYS A 187 10.42 -8.50 12.79
CA LYS A 187 10.06 -7.26 13.48
C LYS A 187 11.17 -6.75 14.38
N GLN A 188 11.89 -7.65 15.05
CA GLN A 188 12.94 -7.27 15.99
C GLN A 188 14.14 -6.72 15.22
N THR A 189 14.60 -7.44 14.19
CA THR A 189 15.67 -6.94 13.31
C THR A 189 15.28 -5.63 12.63
N THR A 190 14.03 -5.45 12.19
CA THR A 190 13.57 -4.17 11.64
C THR A 190 13.78 -3.02 12.64
N ARG A 191 13.38 -3.20 13.90
CA ARG A 191 13.53 -2.17 14.94
C ARG A 191 14.99 -1.82 15.22
N GLU A 192 15.87 -2.81 15.20
CA GLU A 192 17.31 -2.61 15.36
C GLU A 192 17.90 -1.84 14.18
N LEU A 193 17.56 -2.22 12.95
CA LEU A 193 18.03 -1.53 11.75
C LEU A 193 17.54 -0.08 11.67
N TYR A 194 16.37 0.23 12.21
CA TYR A 194 15.85 1.59 12.32
C TYR A 194 16.70 2.52 13.19
N LYS A 195 17.51 1.97 14.10
CA LYS A 195 18.42 2.79 14.92
C LYS A 195 19.73 3.13 14.22
N VAL A 196 20.13 2.33 13.22
CA VAL A 196 21.49 2.36 12.66
C VAL A 196 21.57 2.66 11.17
N LEU A 197 20.59 2.29 10.36
CA LEU A 197 20.70 2.37 8.88
C LEU A 197 20.19 3.69 8.26
N TRP A 198 19.86 4.72 9.05
CA TRP A 198 19.33 5.98 8.52
C TRP A 198 20.44 7.00 8.22
N SER A 199 20.63 7.29 6.92
CA SER A 199 21.36 8.48 6.46
C SER A 199 20.42 9.69 6.36
N TYR A 200 21.00 10.90 6.24
CA TYR A 200 20.21 12.13 6.04
C TYR A 200 19.43 12.06 4.72
N ASP A 201 20.09 11.70 3.61
CA ASP A 201 19.45 11.46 2.31
C ASP A 201 18.27 10.48 2.38
N ARG A 202 18.38 9.43 3.22
CA ARG A 202 17.33 8.44 3.35
C ARG A 202 16.12 9.02 4.09
N LEU A 203 16.33 9.86 5.10
CA LEU A 203 15.26 10.57 5.80
C LEU A 203 14.58 11.57 4.87
N GLU A 204 15.33 12.38 4.12
CA GLU A 204 14.76 13.30 3.13
C GLU A 204 13.92 12.54 2.09
N ALA A 205 14.46 11.43 1.57
CA ALA A 205 13.75 10.59 0.61
C ALA A 205 12.45 10.02 1.20
N LEU A 206 12.48 9.53 2.44
CA LEU A 206 11.29 9.07 3.14
C LEU A 206 10.26 10.19 3.29
N TYR A 207 10.69 11.39 3.74
CA TYR A 207 9.83 12.55 3.91
C TYR A 207 9.12 12.88 2.60
N VAL A 208 9.87 12.98 1.51
CA VAL A 208 9.33 13.31 0.18
C VAL A 208 8.31 12.26 -0.28
N ILE A 209 8.59 10.96 -0.09
CA ILE A 209 7.65 9.89 -0.46
C ILE A 209 6.37 10.00 0.38
N ILE A 210 6.50 10.08 1.70
CA ILE A 210 5.37 10.15 2.62
C ILE A 210 4.49 11.38 2.31
N LYS A 211 5.10 12.55 2.12
CA LYS A 211 4.42 13.80 1.81
C LYS A 211 3.74 13.75 0.44
N LYS A 212 4.45 13.36 -0.63
CA LYS A 212 3.90 13.32 -2.00
C LYS A 212 2.79 12.29 -2.14
N CYS A 213 2.90 11.16 -1.46
CA CYS A 213 1.88 10.12 -1.52
C CYS A 213 0.73 10.34 -0.54
N GLY A 214 0.78 11.35 0.35
CA GLY A 214 -0.19 11.50 1.43
C GLY A 214 -0.31 10.22 2.26
N PHE A 215 0.81 9.57 2.58
CA PHE A 215 0.83 8.24 3.20
C PHE A 215 0.64 8.35 4.72
N SER A 216 -0.59 8.18 5.19
CA SER A 216 -0.93 8.37 6.60
C SER A 216 -0.68 7.15 7.48
N ASP A 217 -0.31 6.00 6.91
CA ASP A 217 -0.09 4.74 7.66
C ASP A 217 1.40 4.40 7.82
N GLY A 218 2.21 5.44 8.03
CA GLY A 218 3.68 5.43 8.05
C GLY A 218 4.34 4.80 9.28
N HIS A 219 3.69 3.87 9.97
CA HIS A 219 4.28 3.23 11.15
C HIS A 219 5.34 2.18 10.76
N ILE A 220 6.31 1.90 11.64
CA ILE A 220 7.42 0.96 11.39
C ILE A 220 6.95 -0.44 10.93
N ASP A 221 5.82 -0.92 11.42
CA ASP A 221 5.28 -2.24 11.03
C ASP A 221 4.78 -2.29 9.56
N ASN A 222 4.62 -1.14 8.89
CA ASN A 222 4.27 -1.01 7.47
C ASN A 222 5.47 -0.59 6.60
N LEU A 223 6.59 -0.29 7.24
CA LEU A 223 7.86 0.09 6.63
C LEU A 223 9.00 -0.84 7.07
N PRO A 224 8.83 -2.18 7.04
CA PRO A 224 9.89 -3.09 7.47
C PRO A 224 11.08 -3.04 6.52
N PHE A 225 12.24 -3.35 7.09
CA PHE A 225 13.41 -3.66 6.27
C PHE A 225 13.23 -5.01 5.58
N SER A 226 13.90 -5.14 4.45
CA SER A 226 14.02 -6.41 3.74
C SER A 226 15.45 -6.91 3.74
N LYS A 227 15.64 -8.16 3.30
CA LYS A 227 16.95 -8.82 3.25
C LYS A 227 17.97 -8.11 2.36
N ASP A 228 17.53 -7.25 1.43
CA ASP A 228 18.41 -6.42 0.60
C ASP A 228 18.65 -5.01 1.21
N HIS A 229 18.31 -4.82 2.49
CA HIS A 229 18.44 -3.58 3.25
C HIS A 229 17.60 -2.39 2.76
N ARG A 230 16.72 -2.57 1.77
CA ARG A 230 15.71 -1.57 1.42
C ARG A 230 14.51 -1.67 2.34
N ILE A 231 13.85 -0.54 2.56
CA ILE A 231 12.59 -0.42 3.30
C ILE A 231 11.42 -0.68 2.35
N ALA A 232 10.51 -1.57 2.72
CA ALA A 232 9.36 -1.94 1.91
C ALA A 232 8.07 -1.27 2.40
N PHE A 233 7.31 -0.62 1.51
CA PHE A 233 5.97 -0.09 1.82
C PHE A 233 4.90 -1.19 1.69
N ILE A 234 4.67 -1.98 2.75
CA ILE A 234 3.91 -3.23 2.66
C ILE A 234 2.39 -3.10 2.85
N ASP A 235 1.93 -2.02 3.49
CA ASP A 235 0.54 -1.61 3.49
C ASP A 235 0.40 -0.21 2.93
N THR A 236 -0.48 -0.09 1.94
CA THR A 236 -0.63 1.10 1.09
C THR A 236 -2.10 1.45 0.92
N GLU A 237 -2.96 1.04 1.88
CA GLU A 237 -4.39 1.36 1.88
C GLU A 237 -4.65 2.86 2.05
N TYR A 238 -3.86 3.53 2.90
CA TYR A 238 -4.09 4.91 3.30
C TYR A 238 -3.08 5.86 2.65
N THR A 239 -3.22 6.02 1.34
CA THR A 239 -2.54 7.05 0.54
C THR A 239 -3.50 8.16 0.15
N ASN A 240 -2.97 9.26 -0.38
CA ASN A 240 -3.69 10.47 -0.78
C ASN A 240 -4.49 11.13 0.36
N LYS A 241 -3.94 11.12 1.57
CA LYS A 241 -4.49 11.86 2.71
C LYS A 241 -3.90 13.26 2.79
N SER A 242 -4.74 14.23 3.15
CA SER A 242 -4.36 15.62 3.36
C SER A 242 -3.47 15.79 4.61
N SER A 243 -3.73 15.00 5.64
CA SER A 243 -2.90 14.91 6.84
C SER A 243 -2.06 13.63 6.84
N VAL A 244 -0.82 13.78 7.29
CA VAL A 244 0.14 12.67 7.42
C VAL A 244 0.79 12.74 8.79
N HIS A 245 0.97 11.58 9.42
CA HIS A 245 1.52 11.45 10.78
C HIS A 245 2.99 11.06 10.72
N PHE A 246 3.88 12.05 10.57
CA PHE A 246 5.33 11.81 10.50
C PHE A 246 5.91 11.38 11.86
N GLU A 247 5.24 11.71 12.95
CA GLU A 247 5.68 11.55 14.34
C GLU A 247 5.77 10.08 14.75
N TRP A 248 5.04 9.19 14.07
CA TRP A 248 5.05 7.76 14.36
C TRP A 248 6.41 7.10 14.13
N LEU A 249 7.26 7.73 13.32
CA LEU A 249 8.60 7.25 13.00
C LEU A 249 9.68 7.82 13.92
N THR A 250 9.49 9.05 14.44
CA THR A 250 10.53 9.80 15.15
C THR A 250 11.22 8.97 16.23
N LYS A 251 10.45 8.33 17.12
CA LYS A 251 10.99 7.55 18.25
C LYS A 251 11.88 6.37 17.87
N TRP A 252 11.89 5.96 16.61
CA TRP A 252 12.68 4.82 16.12
C TRP A 252 14.07 5.22 15.63
N PHE A 253 14.32 6.51 15.40
CA PHE A 253 15.61 7.02 14.94
C PHE A 253 16.57 7.28 16.11
N SER A 254 17.86 7.41 15.84
CA SER A 254 18.84 7.90 16.82
C SER A 254 18.61 9.39 17.12
N ALA A 255 19.10 9.90 18.26
CA ALA A 255 18.84 11.27 18.70
C ALA A 255 19.21 12.35 17.65
N SER A 256 20.34 12.21 16.94
CA SER A 256 20.71 13.15 15.88
C SER A 256 19.78 13.09 14.67
N LYS A 257 19.25 11.90 14.36
CA LYS A 257 18.30 11.67 13.27
C LYS A 257 16.88 12.09 13.63
N GLN A 258 16.50 12.01 14.90
CA GLN A 258 15.24 12.55 15.43
C GLN A 258 15.17 14.07 15.20
N ARG A 259 16.19 14.81 15.67
CA ARG A 259 16.25 16.27 15.50
C ARG A 259 16.17 16.68 14.04
N TYR A 260 16.88 15.96 13.16
CA TYR A 260 16.86 16.25 11.74
C TYR A 260 15.50 15.93 11.10
N TRP A 261 14.87 14.81 11.49
CA TRP A 261 13.53 14.46 11.03
C TRP A 261 12.48 15.49 11.48
N GLU A 262 12.56 15.95 12.72
CA GLU A 262 11.70 17.01 13.26
C GLU A 262 11.88 18.32 12.48
N ALA A 263 13.12 18.69 12.16
CA ALA A 263 13.41 19.86 11.31
C ALA A 263 12.77 19.74 9.92
N LEU A 264 12.82 18.57 9.27
CA LEU A 264 12.13 18.35 7.99
C LEU A 264 10.61 18.53 8.10
N ILE A 265 10.02 18.10 9.22
CA ILE A 265 8.58 18.27 9.47
C ILE A 265 8.24 19.74 9.62
N GLU A 266 8.98 20.46 10.47
CA GLU A 266 8.76 21.88 10.75
C GLU A 266 8.95 22.76 9.51
N GLN A 267 9.96 22.47 8.71
CA GLN A 267 10.30 23.24 7.49
C GLN A 267 9.41 22.89 6.29
N GLY A 268 8.68 21.77 6.34
CA GLY A 268 7.85 21.32 5.24
C GLY A 268 8.62 20.59 4.12
N GLY A 269 9.87 20.22 4.35
CA GLY A 269 10.74 19.55 3.37
C GLY A 269 12.24 19.74 3.66
N PRO A 270 13.10 19.06 2.88
CA PRO A 270 14.54 19.33 2.84
C PRO A 270 14.86 20.67 2.16
#